data_AF-A0A0L0VFL9-F1
#
_entry.id   AF-A0A0L0VFL9-F1
#
_cell.length_a   1.000
_cell.length_b   1.000
_cell.length_c   1.000
_cell.angle_alpha   90.00
_cell.angle_beta   90.00
_cell.angle_gamma   90.00
#
_symmetry.space_group_name_H-M   'P 1'
#
loop_
_entity.id
_entity.type
_entity.pdbx_description
1 polymer ?
#
loop_
_entity_poly.entity_id
_entity_poly.type
_entity_poly.pdbx_seq_one_letter_code
_entity_poly.pdbx_strand_id
1 'polypeptide(L)'
;MAVISANTFRNLVIETQILVTKDHTCWNILKLLELIDGTLFMNLKRLEELTRSTKVMKIILGFLHPFEGRYLYMKRTKHTSRYTKLACSTLQTLLSDPVGVKFLPEDKLVEKIGLGLRQLNQQTGTPTTELDFSLRVASKILLLMDTLKCWVF
;
A
#
# COMPACT_ATOMS: atom_id res chain seq x y z
N MET A 1 16.80 12.30 17.98
CA MET A 1 15.60 11.56 17.51
C MET A 1 15.13 10.68 18.65
N ALA A 2 13.89 10.83 19.11
CA ALA A 2 13.37 10.05 20.22
C ALA A 2 13.08 8.62 19.77
N VAL A 3 13.67 7.63 20.46
CA VAL A 3 13.34 6.22 20.25
C VAL A 3 11.96 5.96 20.84
N ILE A 4 10.98 5.66 19.99
CA ILE A 4 9.62 5.32 20.41
C ILE A 4 9.66 4.03 21.24
N SER A 5 9.07 4.07 22.44
CA SER A 5 9.00 2.92 23.35
C SER A 5 8.17 1.78 22.75
N ALA A 6 8.42 0.53 23.17
CA ALA A 6 7.66 -0.63 22.68
C ALA A 6 6.15 -0.53 22.99
N ASN A 7 5.79 0.04 24.14
CA ASN A 7 4.39 0.27 24.52
C ASN A 7 3.74 1.32 23.62
N THR A 8 4.43 2.44 23.37
CA THR A 8 3.94 3.48 22.46
C THR A 8 3.75 2.94 21.04
N PHE A 9 4.68 2.10 20.56
CA PHE A 9 4.56 1.44 19.26
C PHE A 9 3.33 0.52 19.18
N ARG A 10 3.12 -0.33 20.19
CA ARG A 10 1.96 -1.21 20.23
C ARG A 10 0.64 -0.43 20.30
N ASN A 11 0.60 0.63 21.10
CA ASN A 11 -0.57 1.51 21.19
C ASN A 11 -0.85 2.18 19.85
N LEU A 12 0.18 2.67 19.16
CA LEU A 12 0.05 3.25 17.83
C LEU A 12 -0.55 2.25 16.84
N VAL A 13 -0.10 0.98 16.86
CA VAL A 13 -0.69 -0.09 16.04
C VAL A 13 -2.17 -0.33 16.37
N ILE A 14 -2.55 -0.34 17.65
CA ILE A 14 -3.94 -0.51 18.08
C ILE A 14 -4.82 0.67 17.61
N GLU A 15 -4.31 1.90 17.73
CA GLU A 15 -5.00 3.12 17.30
C GLU A 15 -5.32 3.15 15.80
N THR A 16 -4.59 2.38 14.98
CA THR A 16 -4.88 2.28 13.53
C THR A 16 -6.21 1.60 13.21
N GLN A 17 -6.74 0.77 14.12
CA GLN A 17 -7.93 -0.08 13.93
C GLN A 17 -7.82 -1.12 12.79
N ILE A 18 -6.67 -1.24 12.13
CA ILE A 18 -6.52 -2.11 10.95
C ILE A 18 -6.61 -3.60 11.28
N LEU A 19 -6.20 -3.98 12.50
CA LEU A 19 -6.27 -5.36 12.98
C LEU A 19 -7.67 -5.73 13.50
N VAL A 20 -8.54 -4.74 13.74
CA VAL A 20 -9.88 -4.93 14.31
C VAL A 20 -10.88 -5.25 13.20
N THR A 21 -10.77 -4.59 12.05
CA THR A 21 -11.71 -4.78 10.93
C THR A 21 -11.01 -4.71 9.58
N LYS A 22 -11.51 -5.49 8.62
CA LYS A 22 -11.09 -5.41 7.21
C LYS A 22 -11.72 -4.22 6.47
N ASP A 23 -12.67 -3.53 7.10
CA ASP A 23 -13.30 -2.36 6.49
C ASP A 23 -12.42 -1.12 6.60
N HIS A 24 -11.83 -0.72 5.48
CA HIS A 24 -10.98 0.46 5.33
C HIS A 24 -11.63 1.80 5.72
N THR A 25 -12.96 1.86 5.83
CA THR A 25 -13.67 3.08 6.28
C THR A 25 -13.49 3.32 7.77
N CYS A 26 -13.25 2.26 8.55
CA CYS A 26 -13.02 2.32 9.99
C CYS A 26 -11.54 2.52 10.36
N TRP A 27 -10.62 2.40 9.40
CA TRP A 27 -9.19 2.55 9.66
C TRP A 27 -8.83 4.00 9.95
N ASN A 28 -7.98 4.20 10.96
CA ASN A 28 -7.40 5.52 11.21
C ASN A 28 -6.20 5.75 10.28
N ILE A 29 -6.48 6.35 9.12
CA ILE A 29 -5.45 6.57 8.09
C ILE A 29 -4.34 7.51 8.55
N LEU A 30 -4.65 8.48 9.40
CA LEU A 30 -3.62 9.39 9.93
C LEU A 30 -2.63 8.63 10.81
N LYS A 31 -3.13 7.73 11.67
CA LYS A 31 -2.28 6.88 12.51
C LYS A 31 -1.51 5.83 11.71
N LEU A 32 -2.09 5.31 10.62
CA LEU A 32 -1.37 4.44 9.70
C LEU A 32 -0.21 5.16 9.00
N LEU A 33 -0.43 6.41 8.56
CA LEU A 33 0.63 7.23 7.99
C LEU A 33 1.71 7.57 9.04
N GLU A 34 1.33 7.91 10.27
CA GLU A 34 2.27 8.13 11.38
C GLU A 34 3.11 6.87 11.68
N LEU A 35 2.47 5.69 11.67
CA LEU A 35 3.15 4.41 11.83
C LEU A 35 4.18 4.19 10.72
N ILE A 36 3.77 4.34 9.46
CA ILE A 36 4.61 4.03 8.30
C ILE A 36 5.70 5.08 8.05
N ASP A 37 5.32 6.34 7.83
CA ASP A 37 6.24 7.43 7.49
C ASP A 37 7.12 7.82 8.69
N GLY A 38 6.57 7.76 9.90
CA GLY A 38 7.29 8.19 11.11
C GLY A 38 8.09 7.06 11.73
N THR A 39 7.41 5.97 12.06
CA THR A 39 7.96 4.97 13.00
C THR A 39 8.78 3.90 12.29
N LEU A 40 8.26 3.38 11.17
CA LEU A 40 8.88 2.27 10.45
C LEU A 40 10.00 2.75 9.53
N PHE A 41 9.78 3.86 8.81
CA PHE A 41 10.80 4.44 7.93
C PHE A 41 12.09 4.81 8.69
N MET A 42 11.98 5.22 9.96
CA MET A 42 13.13 5.58 10.79
C MET A 42 13.75 4.40 11.56
N ASN A 43 13.11 3.22 11.60
CA ASN A 43 13.59 2.10 12.43
C ASN A 43 13.34 0.73 11.79
N LEU A 44 14.38 0.20 11.15
CA LEU A 44 14.37 -1.09 10.44
C LEU A 44 13.96 -2.26 11.36
N LYS A 45 14.36 -2.25 12.65
CA LYS A 45 13.97 -3.33 13.59
C LYS A 45 12.46 -3.39 13.82
N ARG A 46 11.79 -2.23 13.81
CA ARG A 46 10.33 -2.16 13.95
C ARG A 46 9.61 -2.62 12.69
N LEU A 47 10.19 -2.39 11.53
CA LEU A 47 9.68 -2.94 10.27
C LEU A 47 9.75 -4.46 10.26
N GLU A 48 10.88 -5.04 10.67
CA GLU A 48 11.05 -6.49 10.80
C GLU A 48 10.08 -7.09 11.82
N GLU A 49 9.92 -6.46 12.99
CA GLU A 49 8.91 -6.83 13.98
C GLU A 49 7.50 -6.79 13.37
N LEU A 50 7.12 -5.71 12.71
CA LEU A 50 5.76 -5.52 12.19
C LEU A 50 5.43 -6.50 11.05
N THR A 51 6.36 -6.69 10.11
CA THR A 51 6.20 -7.59 8.95
C THR A 51 6.11 -9.06 9.36
N ARG A 52 6.84 -9.47 10.41
CA ARG A 52 6.81 -10.86 10.90
C ARG A 52 5.71 -11.14 11.92
N SER A 53 5.46 -10.22 12.85
CA SER A 53 4.59 -10.50 14.00
C SER A 53 3.15 -10.05 13.81
N THR A 54 2.88 -9.15 12.87
CA THR A 54 1.54 -8.57 12.68
C THR A 54 1.03 -8.76 11.26
N LYS A 55 -0.29 -8.68 11.10
CA LYS A 55 -0.95 -8.72 9.78
C LYS A 55 -1.12 -7.34 9.16
N VAL A 56 -0.63 -6.27 9.79
CA VAL A 56 -0.84 -4.89 9.33
C VAL A 56 -0.42 -4.73 7.87
N MET A 57 0.81 -5.10 7.54
CA MET A 57 1.33 -4.98 6.16
C MET A 57 0.53 -5.84 5.18
N LYS A 58 0.21 -7.10 5.53
CA LYS A 58 -0.60 -7.99 4.67
C LYS A 58 -1.99 -7.42 4.40
N ILE A 59 -2.62 -6.78 5.40
CA ILE A 59 -3.94 -6.14 5.25
C ILE A 59 -3.84 -4.91 4.34
N ILE A 60 -2.81 -4.09 4.49
CA ILE A 60 -2.58 -2.94 3.61
C ILE A 60 -2.34 -3.41 2.17
N LEU A 61 -1.42 -4.35 1.95
CA LEU A 61 -1.12 -4.85 0.60
C LEU A 61 -2.34 -5.52 -0.06
N GLY A 62 -3.10 -6.31 0.71
CA GLY A 62 -4.37 -6.86 0.24
C GLY A 62 -5.40 -5.80 -0.16
N PHE A 63 -5.43 -4.65 0.52
CA PHE A 63 -6.26 -3.51 0.12
C PHE A 63 -5.80 -2.84 -1.18
N LEU A 64 -4.51 -2.96 -1.53
CA LEU A 64 -3.90 -2.44 -2.75
C LEU A 64 -3.99 -3.40 -3.94
N HIS A 65 -4.40 -4.65 -3.74
CA HIS A 65 -4.45 -5.64 -4.82
C HIS A 65 -5.32 -5.17 -5.99
N PRO A 66 -4.86 -5.33 -7.24
CA PRO A 66 -5.53 -4.70 -8.35
C PRO A 66 -6.89 -5.32 -8.71
N PHE A 67 -7.05 -6.62 -8.48
CA PHE A 67 -8.27 -7.34 -8.87
C PHE A 67 -9.28 -7.46 -7.71
N GLU A 68 -8.79 -7.58 -6.47
CA GLU A 68 -9.60 -7.86 -5.28
C GLU A 68 -9.63 -6.69 -4.28
N GLY A 69 -8.71 -5.73 -4.42
CA GLY A 69 -8.52 -4.64 -3.47
C GLY A 69 -9.50 -3.51 -3.70
N ARG A 70 -10.00 -2.92 -2.60
CA ARG A 70 -10.99 -1.83 -2.64
C ARG A 70 -10.39 -0.51 -3.16
N TYR A 71 -9.08 -0.31 -3.01
CA TYR A 71 -8.43 0.96 -3.35
C TYR A 71 -8.59 1.35 -4.84
N LEU A 72 -8.49 0.38 -5.75
CA LEU A 72 -8.55 0.67 -7.18
C LEU A 72 -9.95 1.13 -7.64
N TYR A 73 -11.00 0.65 -6.99
CA TYR A 73 -12.38 1.03 -7.29
C TYR A 73 -12.78 2.41 -6.72
N MET A 74 -11.96 3.00 -5.85
CA MET A 74 -12.28 4.31 -5.25
C MET A 74 -12.11 5.47 -6.24
N LYS A 75 -13.12 6.34 -6.33
CA LYS A 75 -13.01 7.62 -7.05
C LYS A 75 -11.93 8.50 -6.42
N ARG A 76 -11.12 9.17 -7.25
CA ARG A 76 -10.12 10.13 -6.78
C ARG A 76 -10.82 11.38 -6.27
N THR A 77 -10.73 11.61 -4.97
CA THR A 77 -11.22 12.81 -4.28
C THR A 77 -10.15 13.32 -3.31
N LYS A 78 -10.33 14.53 -2.77
CA LYS A 78 -9.45 15.05 -1.70
C LYS A 78 -9.39 14.08 -0.51
N HIS A 79 -10.53 13.49 -0.15
CA HIS A 79 -10.62 12.55 0.96
C HIS A 79 -9.89 11.22 0.68
N THR A 80 -9.98 10.68 -0.53
CA THR A 80 -9.32 9.40 -0.86
C THR A 80 -7.82 9.54 -1.11
N SER A 81 -7.32 10.76 -1.32
CA SER A 81 -5.90 11.04 -1.57
C SER A 81 -5.00 10.56 -0.42
N ARG A 82 -5.50 10.49 0.81
CA ARG A 82 -4.76 9.94 1.95
C ARG A 82 -4.49 8.43 1.82
N TYR A 83 -5.37 7.68 1.17
CA TYR A 83 -5.15 6.26 0.89
C TYR A 83 -4.10 6.07 -0.21
N THR A 84 -4.06 6.99 -1.18
CA THR A 84 -2.98 7.03 -2.17
C THR A 84 -1.64 7.28 -1.50
N LYS A 85 -1.57 8.26 -0.60
CA LYS A 85 -0.35 8.52 0.17
C LYS A 85 0.05 7.29 0.98
N LEU A 86 -0.90 6.66 1.69
CA LEU A 86 -0.65 5.45 2.47
C LEU A 86 -0.06 4.33 1.61
N ALA A 87 -0.63 4.11 0.41
CA ALA A 87 -0.13 3.11 -0.53
C ALA A 87 1.32 3.39 -0.95
N CYS A 88 1.61 4.63 -1.37
CA CYS A 88 2.97 5.03 -1.78
C CYS A 88 3.95 4.89 -0.62
N SER A 89 3.63 5.43 0.55
CA SER A 89 4.44 5.34 1.77
C SER A 89 4.74 3.89 2.17
N THR A 90 3.75 3.00 2.06
CA THR A 90 3.91 1.58 2.39
C THR A 90 4.89 0.91 1.43
N LEU A 91 4.68 1.08 0.12
CA LEU A 91 5.55 0.50 -0.90
C LEU A 91 6.96 1.06 -0.81
N GLN A 92 7.10 2.37 -0.59
CA GLN A 92 8.39 3.02 -0.37
C GLN A 92 9.10 2.43 0.84
N THR A 93 8.42 2.32 1.99
CA THR A 93 9.00 1.75 3.22
C THR A 93 9.46 0.31 3.01
N LEU A 94 8.68 -0.51 2.30
CA LEU A 94 9.05 -1.90 2.01
C LEU A 94 10.20 -2.00 1.01
N LEU A 95 10.28 -1.12 0.01
CA LEU A 95 11.33 -1.14 -1.00
C LEU A 95 12.65 -0.52 -0.50
N SER A 96 12.59 0.38 0.47
CA SER A 96 13.77 0.99 1.09
C SER A 96 14.53 0.03 2.03
N ASP A 97 13.98 -1.14 2.35
CA ASP A 97 14.54 -2.07 3.32
C ASP A 97 14.61 -3.52 2.79
N PRO A 98 15.72 -4.25 3.01
CA PRO A 98 15.89 -5.62 2.51
C PRO A 98 14.90 -6.63 3.10
N VAL A 99 14.37 -6.43 4.31
CA VAL A 99 13.30 -7.26 4.88
C VAL A 99 12.00 -7.02 4.12
N GLY A 100 11.69 -5.76 3.84
CA GLY A 100 10.50 -5.40 3.04
C GLY A 100 10.56 -5.93 1.61
N VAL A 101 11.72 -5.86 0.96
CA VAL A 101 11.93 -6.42 -0.40
C VAL A 101 11.72 -7.94 -0.42
N LYS A 102 12.15 -8.66 0.62
CA LYS A 102 11.90 -10.11 0.75
C LYS A 102 10.45 -10.45 1.06
N PHE A 103 9.74 -9.53 1.74
CA PHE A 103 8.35 -9.70 2.12
C PHE A 103 7.38 -9.49 0.94
N LEU A 104 7.66 -8.56 0.03
CA LEU A 104 6.79 -8.22 -1.10
C LEU A 104 6.39 -9.41 -2.01
N PRO A 105 7.30 -10.34 -2.36
CA PRO A 105 6.96 -11.54 -3.13
C PRO A 105 5.96 -12.47 -2.44
N GLU A 106 5.90 -12.50 -1.11
CA GLU A 106 4.97 -13.37 -0.37
C GLU A 106 3.51 -12.99 -0.60
N ASP A 107 3.23 -11.71 -0.82
CA ASP A 107 1.88 -11.17 -0.98
C ASP A 107 1.37 -11.22 -2.44
N LYS A 108 2.25 -11.47 -3.41
CA LYS A 108 1.95 -11.48 -4.86
C LYS A 108 1.40 -10.15 -5.41
N LEU A 109 1.43 -9.06 -4.64
CA LEU A 109 0.96 -7.74 -5.10
C LEU A 109 1.66 -7.32 -6.39
N VAL A 110 2.99 -7.42 -6.41
CA VAL A 110 3.83 -7.04 -7.56
C VAL A 110 3.51 -7.90 -8.79
N GLU A 111 3.29 -9.21 -8.59
CA GLU A 111 2.89 -10.12 -9.66
C GLU A 111 1.54 -9.74 -10.25
N LYS A 112 0.54 -9.48 -9.40
CA LYS A 112 -0.80 -9.05 -9.83
C LYS A 112 -0.77 -7.68 -10.53
N ILE A 113 0.06 -6.75 -10.06
CA ILE A 113 0.26 -5.46 -10.76
C ILE A 113 0.88 -5.68 -12.14
N GLY A 114 1.92 -6.51 -12.24
CA GLY A 114 2.56 -6.86 -13.51
C GLY A 114 1.59 -7.56 -14.48
N LEU A 115 0.72 -8.44 -13.99
CA LEU A 115 -0.34 -9.06 -14.79
C LEU A 115 -1.34 -8.01 -15.30
N GLY A 116 -1.80 -7.11 -14.44
CA GLY A 116 -2.68 -6.00 -14.83
C GLY A 116 -2.06 -5.14 -15.93
N LEU A 117 -0.79 -4.77 -15.79
CA LEU A 117 -0.06 -4.01 -16.81
C LEU A 117 0.03 -4.73 -18.15
N ARG A 118 0.26 -6.06 -18.15
CA ARG A 118 0.27 -6.86 -19.38
C ARG A 118 -1.10 -6.91 -20.05
N GLN A 119 -2.17 -7.08 -19.28
CA GLN A 119 -3.54 -7.06 -19.80
C GLN A 119 -3.89 -5.70 -20.42
N LEU A 120 -3.51 -4.60 -19.78
CA LEU A 120 -3.67 -3.25 -20.33
C LEU A 120 -2.95 -3.07 -21.66
N ASN A 121 -1.72 -3.55 -21.77
CA ASN A 121 -0.92 -3.45 -22.99
C ASN A 121 -1.52 -4.27 -24.16
N GLN A 122 -2.24 -5.34 -23.87
CA GLN A 122 -2.87 -6.21 -24.87
C GLN A 122 -4.25 -5.70 -25.33
N GLN A 123 -4.95 -4.87 -24.55
CA GLN A 123 -6.31 -4.39 -24.84
C GLN A 123 -6.40 -3.11 -25.69
N THR A 124 -5.32 -2.68 -26.36
CA THR A 124 -5.30 -1.46 -27.19
C THR A 124 -6.19 -1.52 -28.47
N GLY A 125 -7.11 -2.50 -28.60
CA GLY A 125 -7.90 -2.73 -29.82
C GLY A 125 -9.40 -3.06 -29.66
N THR A 126 -9.99 -3.12 -28.46
CA THR A 126 -11.44 -3.42 -28.32
C THR A 126 -12.17 -2.41 -27.44
N PRO A 127 -13.17 -1.67 -27.97
CA PRO A 127 -14.02 -0.82 -27.16
C PRO A 127 -15.19 -1.65 -26.63
N THR A 128 -15.45 -1.63 -25.32
CA THR A 128 -16.79 -1.66 -24.67
C THR A 128 -16.64 -2.01 -23.17
N THR A 129 -17.00 -1.07 -22.29
CA THR A 129 -17.25 -1.20 -20.84
C THR A 129 -16.10 -1.66 -19.91
N GLU A 130 -15.24 -2.61 -20.32
CA GLU A 130 -13.99 -2.96 -19.62
C GLU A 130 -12.95 -1.83 -19.67
N LEU A 131 -13.12 -0.88 -20.59
CA LEU A 131 -12.26 0.27 -20.80
C LEU A 131 -12.22 1.24 -19.59
N ASP A 132 -13.33 1.43 -18.86
CA ASP A 132 -13.36 2.31 -17.68
C ASP A 132 -12.67 1.65 -16.46
N PHE A 133 -12.75 0.32 -16.36
CA PHE A 133 -12.01 -0.46 -15.36
C PHE A 133 -10.51 -0.41 -15.65
N SER A 134 -10.14 -0.70 -16.90
CA SER A 134 -8.78 -0.64 -17.44
C SER A 134 -8.13 0.74 -17.22
N LEU A 135 -8.80 1.84 -17.57
CA LEU A 135 -8.25 3.20 -17.45
C LEU A 135 -8.07 3.66 -15.99
N ARG A 136 -8.97 3.28 -15.07
CA ARG A 136 -8.86 3.67 -13.65
C ARG A 136 -7.78 2.89 -12.91
N VAL A 137 -7.70 1.59 -13.19
CA VAL A 137 -6.64 0.70 -12.70
C VAL A 137 -5.29 1.15 -13.27
N ALA A 138 -5.21 1.39 -14.57
CA ALA A 138 -4.02 1.92 -15.25
C ALA A 138 -3.59 3.25 -14.65
N SER A 139 -4.49 4.22 -14.48
CA SER A 139 -4.15 5.54 -13.93
C SER A 139 -3.61 5.46 -12.50
N LYS A 140 -4.13 4.54 -11.67
CA LYS A 140 -3.66 4.38 -10.29
C LYS A 140 -2.38 3.57 -10.20
N ILE A 141 -2.22 2.52 -11.01
CA ILE A 141 -0.96 1.77 -11.11
C ILE A 141 0.14 2.69 -11.65
N LEU A 142 -0.14 3.47 -12.71
CA LEU A 142 0.78 4.48 -13.24
C LEU A 142 1.09 5.55 -12.21
N LEU A 143 0.12 6.03 -11.43
CA LEU A 143 0.39 6.98 -10.34
C LEU A 143 1.30 6.39 -9.26
N LEU A 144 1.06 5.13 -8.86
CA LEU A 144 1.93 4.41 -7.93
C LEU A 144 3.34 4.25 -8.53
N MET A 145 3.42 3.88 -9.81
CA MET A 145 4.68 3.70 -10.53
C MET A 145 5.43 5.01 -10.78
N ASP A 146 4.76 6.11 -11.10
CA ASP A 146 5.39 7.42 -11.32
C ASP A 146 5.93 7.98 -10.01
N THR A 147 5.19 7.79 -8.91
CA THR A 147 5.70 8.13 -7.57
C THR A 147 6.93 7.30 -7.21
N LEU A 148 7.00 6.03 -7.65
CA LEU A 148 8.16 5.17 -7.47
C LEU A 148 9.32 5.51 -8.44
N LYS A 149 9.02 5.89 -9.68
CA LYS A 149 10.00 6.24 -10.72
C LYS A 149 10.77 7.52 -10.41
N CYS A 150 10.14 8.50 -9.78
CA CYS A 150 10.80 9.72 -9.31
C CYS A 150 11.87 9.48 -8.22
N TRP A 151 12.06 8.24 -7.75
CA TRP A 151 13.02 7.89 -6.71
C TRP A 151 14.01 6.77 -7.12
N VAL A 152 13.80 6.09 -8.24
CA VAL A 152 14.69 5.04 -8.75
C VAL A 152 15.75 5.59 -9.73
N PHE A 153 15.67 6.87 -10.09
CA PHE A 153 16.67 7.61 -10.86
C PHE A 153 17.05 8.92 -10.17
#